data_AF-A0A3B9HU28-F1
#
_entry.id   AF-A0A3B9HU28-F1
#
_cell.length_a   1.000
_cell.length_b   1.000
_cell.length_c   1.000
_cell.angle_alpha   90.00
_cell.angle_beta   90.00
_cell.angle_gamma   90.00
#
_symmetry.space_group_name_H-M   'P 1'
#
loop_
_entity.id
_entity.type
_entity.pdbx_description
1 polymer ?
#
loop_
_entity_poly.entity_id
_entity_poly.type
_entity_poly.pdbx_seq_one_letter_code
_entity_poly.pdbx_strand_id
1 'polypeptide(L)'
;MRKAANRLLLSALLAGVIGAVAQPQPVQAAQEIKETFMLSGFLGDNYDYIKKILRHSQEMQHEARPFTVKRHRERFRFEPGDKHPREIMVLARKMAARFKMINGMLYHTEIPNRLQLNTQILETVESMVVFSKRAIRANRDYNYALYLASAQGIEKEVFMINELLNSLERSINANIIETDALKESL
;
A
#
# COMPACT_ATOMS: atom_id res chain seq x y z
N MET A 1 -45.32 43.13 -29.30
CA MET A 1 -44.40 42.10 -29.85
C MET A 1 -42.97 42.19 -29.29
N ARG A 2 -42.31 43.36 -29.18
CA ARG A 2 -40.91 43.48 -28.66
C ARG A 2 -40.66 42.93 -27.25
N LYS A 3 -41.61 43.02 -26.32
CA LYS A 3 -41.46 42.51 -24.94
C LYS A 3 -41.43 40.98 -24.82
N ALA A 4 -42.06 40.25 -25.76
CA ALA A 4 -42.08 38.79 -25.76
C ALA A 4 -40.77 38.21 -26.32
N ALA A 5 -40.20 38.83 -27.35
CA ALA A 5 -38.90 38.46 -27.91
C ALA A 5 -37.75 38.62 -26.91
N ASN A 6 -37.75 39.71 -26.13
CA ASN A 6 -36.75 39.92 -25.07
C ASN A 6 -36.86 38.90 -23.92
N ARG A 7 -38.09 38.46 -23.58
CA ARG A 7 -38.27 37.41 -22.56
C ARG A 7 -37.79 36.05 -23.06
N LEU A 8 -38.05 35.72 -24.33
CA LEU A 8 -37.59 34.48 -24.97
C LEU A 8 -36.06 34.42 -25.07
N LEU A 9 -35.42 35.53 -25.44
CA LEU A 9 -33.96 35.65 -25.46
C LEU A 9 -33.35 35.51 -24.07
N LEU A 10 -33.96 36.10 -23.04
CA LEU A 10 -33.50 35.99 -21.65
C LEU A 10 -33.63 34.55 -21.14
N SER A 11 -34.73 33.86 -21.44
CA SER A 11 -34.93 32.45 -21.08
C SER A 11 -33.98 31.51 -21.84
N ALA A 12 -33.67 31.79 -23.11
CA ALA A 12 -32.70 31.01 -23.88
C ALA A 12 -31.27 31.20 -23.37
N LEU A 13 -30.90 32.43 -22.97
CA LEU A 13 -29.63 32.73 -22.33
C LEU A 13 -29.51 32.06 -20.96
N LEU A 14 -30.56 32.11 -20.14
CA LEU A 14 -30.58 31.42 -18.84
C LEU A 14 -30.51 29.90 -18.98
N ALA A 15 -31.22 29.31 -19.95
CA ALA A 15 -31.12 27.88 -20.25
C ALA A 15 -29.73 27.49 -20.79
N GLY A 16 -29.08 28.35 -21.58
CA GLY A 16 -27.71 28.16 -22.06
C GLY A 16 -26.66 28.25 -20.95
N VAL A 17 -26.84 29.17 -19.99
CA VAL A 17 -25.96 29.28 -18.82
C VAL A 17 -26.16 28.10 -17.86
N ILE A 18 -27.39 27.67 -17.61
CA ILE A 18 -27.69 26.49 -16.79
C ILE A 18 -27.17 25.21 -17.47
N GLY A 19 -27.32 25.09 -18.80
CA GLY A 19 -26.79 23.96 -19.58
C GLY A 19 -25.26 23.90 -19.63
N ALA A 20 -24.57 25.04 -19.58
CA ALA A 20 -23.11 25.10 -19.51
C ALA A 20 -22.55 24.76 -18.11
N VAL A 21 -23.35 24.94 -17.05
CA VAL A 21 -22.96 24.63 -15.66
C VAL A 21 -23.33 23.18 -15.30
N ALA A 22 -24.31 22.58 -16.00
CA ALA A 22 -24.81 21.23 -15.75
C ALA A 22 -24.08 20.12 -16.52
N GLN A 23 -23.07 20.43 -17.35
CA GLN A 23 -22.23 19.39 -17.93
C GLN A 23 -21.16 18.96 -16.92
N PRO A 24 -21.10 17.67 -16.51
CA PRO A 24 -20.00 17.18 -15.69
C PRO A 24 -18.70 17.42 -16.48
N GLN A 25 -17.79 18.19 -15.89
CA GLN A 25 -16.62 18.68 -16.60
C GLN A 25 -15.71 17.50 -16.99
N PRO A 26 -15.23 17.42 -18.26
CA PRO A 26 -14.31 16.36 -18.70
C PRO A 26 -12.99 16.33 -17.89
N VAL A 27 -12.68 17.43 -17.21
CA VAL A 27 -11.51 17.56 -16.31
C VAL A 27 -11.65 16.67 -15.07
N GLN A 28 -12.84 16.54 -14.49
CA GLN A 28 -13.07 15.71 -13.29
C GLN A 28 -12.97 14.21 -13.63
N ALA A 29 -13.60 13.78 -14.74
CA ALA A 29 -13.51 12.39 -15.20
C ALA A 29 -12.07 11.98 -15.57
N ALA A 30 -11.29 12.87 -16.21
CA ALA A 30 -9.89 12.59 -16.52
C ALA A 30 -9.00 12.49 -15.26
N GLN A 31 -9.33 13.24 -14.21
CA GLN A 31 -8.61 13.22 -12.95
C GLN A 31 -8.88 11.93 -12.14
N GLU A 32 -10.13 11.49 -12.07
CA GLU A 32 -10.51 10.21 -11.45
C GLU A 32 -9.84 9.01 -12.12
N ILE A 33 -9.80 8.96 -13.46
CA ILE A 33 -9.11 7.89 -14.21
C ILE A 33 -7.63 7.86 -13.84
N LYS A 34 -6.97 9.03 -13.77
CA LYS A 34 -5.55 9.13 -13.42
C LYS A 34 -5.27 8.65 -11.99
N GLU A 35 -6.16 8.97 -11.04
CA GLU A 35 -6.06 8.55 -9.65
C GLU A 35 -6.21 7.02 -9.51
N THR A 36 -7.15 6.41 -10.22
CA THR A 36 -7.34 4.95 -10.26
C THR A 36 -6.13 4.21 -10.83
N PHE A 37 -5.53 4.72 -11.92
CA PHE A 37 -4.29 4.15 -12.47
C PHE A 37 -3.11 4.27 -11.49
N MET A 38 -2.98 5.40 -10.79
CA MET A 38 -1.94 5.59 -9.78
C MET A 38 -2.13 4.63 -8.58
N LEU A 39 -3.37 4.43 -8.12
CA LEU A 39 -3.69 3.50 -7.03
C LEU A 39 -3.43 2.03 -7.43
N SER A 40 -3.81 1.64 -8.64
CA SER A 40 -3.55 0.30 -9.16
C SER A 40 -2.04 0.00 -9.29
N GLY A 41 -1.28 0.93 -9.88
CA GLY A 41 0.19 0.83 -9.94
C GLY A 41 0.84 0.81 -8.55
N PHE A 42 0.31 1.61 -7.61
CA PHE A 42 0.73 1.60 -6.22
C PHE A 42 0.52 0.24 -5.54
N LEU A 43 -0.66 -0.36 -5.68
CA LEU A 43 -0.96 -1.67 -5.09
C LEU A 43 -0.09 -2.76 -5.72
N GLY A 44 0.00 -2.80 -7.05
CA GLY A 44 0.81 -3.78 -7.78
C GLY A 44 2.27 -3.79 -7.36
N ASP A 45 2.90 -2.61 -7.28
CA ASP A 45 4.29 -2.50 -6.85
C ASP A 45 4.51 -2.95 -5.40
N ASN A 46 3.56 -2.65 -4.50
CA ASN A 46 3.66 -3.07 -3.10
C ASN A 46 3.47 -4.60 -2.96
N TYR A 47 2.57 -5.21 -3.73
CA TYR A 47 2.45 -6.67 -3.79
C TYR A 47 3.75 -7.33 -4.27
N ASP A 48 4.45 -6.74 -5.24
CA ASP A 48 5.73 -7.26 -5.70
C ASP A 48 6.85 -7.11 -4.67
N TYR A 49 6.84 -6.04 -3.87
CA TYR A 49 7.74 -5.91 -2.72
C TYR A 49 7.47 -6.97 -1.66
N ILE A 50 6.20 -7.22 -1.33
CA ILE A 50 5.79 -8.25 -0.36
C ILE A 50 6.29 -9.64 -0.78
N LYS A 51 6.13 -10.01 -2.06
CA LYS A 51 6.65 -11.29 -2.59
C LYS A 51 8.17 -11.41 -2.42
N LYS A 52 8.92 -10.35 -2.72
CA LYS A 52 10.38 -10.33 -2.57
C LYS A 52 10.81 -10.42 -1.11
N ILE A 53 10.13 -9.70 -0.22
CA ILE A 53 10.39 -9.74 1.21
C ILE A 53 10.12 -11.14 1.77
N LEU A 54 9.00 -11.77 1.39
CA LEU A 54 8.66 -13.13 1.82
C LEU A 54 9.75 -14.12 1.41
N ARG A 55 10.18 -14.06 0.14
CA ARG A 55 11.26 -14.92 -0.36
C ARG A 55 12.54 -14.76 0.47
N HIS A 56 12.97 -13.52 0.72
CA HIS A 56 14.17 -13.29 1.52
C HIS A 56 14.01 -13.72 2.98
N SER A 57 12.84 -13.56 3.57
CA SER A 57 12.55 -14.10 4.90
C SER A 57 12.70 -15.63 4.93
N GLN A 58 12.14 -16.33 3.95
CA GLN A 58 12.25 -17.79 3.85
C GLN A 58 13.70 -18.25 3.62
N GLU A 59 14.47 -17.51 2.81
CA GLU A 59 15.91 -17.74 2.63
C GLU A 59 16.66 -17.58 3.98
N MET A 60 16.37 -16.54 4.76
CA MET A 60 16.93 -16.37 6.12
C MET A 60 16.57 -17.54 7.06
N GLN A 61 15.32 -18.01 7.02
CA GLN A 61 14.92 -19.17 7.82
C GLN A 61 15.66 -20.44 7.38
N HIS A 62 15.86 -20.63 6.07
CA HIS A 62 16.62 -21.75 5.51
C HIS A 62 18.08 -21.74 5.98
N GLU A 63 18.74 -20.58 5.97
CA GLU A 63 20.12 -20.39 6.47
C GLU A 63 20.24 -20.73 7.96
N ALA A 64 19.25 -20.37 8.77
CA ALA A 64 19.27 -20.61 10.22
C ALA A 64 18.83 -22.04 10.61
N ARG A 65 18.14 -22.76 9.72
CA ARG A 65 17.56 -24.08 10.01
C ARG A 65 18.59 -25.10 10.53
N PRO A 66 19.80 -25.26 9.95
CA PRO A 66 20.79 -26.22 10.45
C PRO A 66 21.21 -25.95 11.91
N PHE A 67 21.24 -24.67 12.31
CA PHE A 67 21.64 -24.24 13.64
C PHE A 67 20.57 -24.48 14.71
N THR A 68 19.37 -24.95 14.35
CA THR A 68 18.41 -25.47 15.33
C THR A 68 18.89 -26.78 15.97
N VAL A 69 19.81 -27.51 15.33
CA VAL A 69 20.36 -28.77 15.82
C VAL A 69 21.60 -28.51 16.68
N LYS A 70 21.61 -29.01 17.92
CA LYS A 70 22.73 -28.86 18.88
C LYS A 70 24.09 -29.25 18.28
N ARG A 71 24.16 -30.43 17.65
CA ARG A 71 25.38 -30.96 17.03
C ARG A 71 25.95 -30.06 15.93
N HIS A 72 25.10 -29.33 15.20
CA HIS A 72 25.56 -28.42 14.15
C HIS A 72 26.15 -27.14 14.77
N ARG A 73 25.51 -26.59 15.80
CA ARG A 73 26.00 -25.41 16.55
C ARG A 73 27.36 -25.62 17.20
N GLU A 74 27.64 -26.85 17.64
CA GLU A 74 28.93 -27.20 18.24
C GLU A 74 30.05 -27.31 17.21
N ARG A 75 29.71 -27.53 15.93
CA ARG A 75 30.68 -27.79 14.85
C ARG A 75 30.92 -26.61 13.93
N PHE A 76 29.93 -25.73 13.80
CA PHE A 76 29.93 -24.63 12.85
C PHE A 76 29.53 -23.33 13.52
N ARG A 77 30.05 -22.22 12.97
CA ARG A 77 29.69 -20.87 13.39
C ARG A 77 28.57 -20.32 12.51
N PHE A 78 27.63 -19.61 13.13
CA PHE A 78 26.49 -19.02 12.43
C PHE A 78 26.87 -17.71 11.76
N GLU A 79 27.09 -17.71 10.44
CA GLU A 79 27.47 -16.52 9.65
C GLU A 79 26.74 -16.46 8.29
N PRO A 80 25.40 -16.25 8.26
CA PRO A 80 24.62 -16.19 7.02
C PRO A 80 24.94 -14.96 6.14
N GLY A 81 25.56 -13.92 6.70
CA GLY A 81 25.77 -12.65 6.01
C GLY A 81 24.56 -11.71 6.11
N ASP A 82 24.73 -10.48 5.61
CA ASP A 82 23.73 -9.41 5.77
C ASP A 82 22.82 -9.22 4.55
N LYS A 83 23.00 -9.99 3.48
CA LYS A 83 22.36 -9.75 2.18
C LYS A 83 20.83 -9.69 2.30
N HIS A 84 20.22 -10.76 2.79
CA HIS A 84 18.77 -10.89 2.92
C HIS A 84 18.14 -9.85 3.86
N PRO A 85 18.62 -9.67 5.11
CA PRO A 85 18.02 -8.67 5.99
C PRO A 85 18.21 -7.24 5.48
N ARG A 86 19.30 -6.92 4.76
CA ARG A 86 19.47 -5.60 4.13
C ARG A 86 18.49 -5.37 2.99
N GLU A 87 18.29 -6.37 2.13
CA GLU A 87 17.35 -6.24 1.00
C GLU A 87 15.92 -6.03 1.50
N ILE A 88 15.50 -6.80 2.51
CA ILE A 88 14.20 -6.62 3.17
C ILE A 88 14.08 -5.20 3.75
N MET A 89 15.12 -4.72 4.44
CA MET A 89 15.12 -3.37 5.02
C MET A 89 14.95 -2.28 3.95
N VAL A 90 15.60 -2.42 2.80
CA VAL A 90 15.49 -1.46 1.68
C VAL A 90 14.08 -1.49 1.10
N LEU A 91 13.52 -2.69 0.85
CA LEU A 91 12.17 -2.85 0.32
C LEU A 91 11.11 -2.30 1.28
N ALA A 92 11.21 -2.63 2.58
CA ALA A 92 10.30 -2.12 3.60
C ALA A 92 10.36 -0.59 3.71
N ARG A 93 11.55 0.02 3.64
CA ARG A 93 11.66 1.50 3.60
C ARG A 93 11.01 2.11 2.36
N LYS A 94 11.15 1.48 1.19
CA LYS A 94 10.48 1.91 -0.04
C LYS A 94 8.95 1.82 0.10
N MET A 95 8.43 0.73 0.68
CA MET A 95 7.02 0.60 0.99
C MET A 95 6.55 1.72 1.92
N ALA A 96 7.23 1.95 3.04
CA ALA A 96 6.86 2.99 4.00
C ALA A 96 6.81 4.39 3.36
N ALA A 97 7.80 4.73 2.53
CA ALA A 97 7.81 6.00 1.79
C ALA A 97 6.63 6.12 0.83
N ARG A 98 6.29 5.04 0.12
CA ARG A 98 5.13 5.00 -0.79
C ARG A 98 3.81 5.14 -0.04
N PHE A 99 3.63 4.47 1.09
CA PHE A 99 2.44 4.62 1.91
C PHE A 99 2.29 6.04 2.48
N LYS A 100 3.40 6.67 2.87
CA LYS A 100 3.38 8.10 3.28
C LYS A 100 2.96 9.02 2.13
N MET A 101 3.35 8.71 0.89
CA MET A 101 2.98 9.49 -0.30
C MET A 101 1.52 9.29 -0.73
N ILE A 102 1.03 8.04 -0.73
CA ILE A 102 -0.35 7.72 -1.17
C ILE A 102 -1.40 8.22 -0.18
N ASN A 103 -1.04 8.40 1.10
CA ASN A 103 -1.97 8.88 2.13
C ASN A 103 -2.62 10.23 1.77
N GLY A 104 -1.93 11.09 1.01
CA GLY A 104 -2.51 12.33 0.48
C GLY A 104 -3.57 12.08 -0.61
N MET A 105 -3.38 11.07 -1.46
CA MET A 105 -4.36 10.69 -2.49
C MET A 105 -5.58 9.98 -1.88
N LEU A 106 -5.35 9.11 -0.89
CA LEU A 106 -6.41 8.48 -0.11
C LEU A 106 -7.17 9.47 0.78
N TYR A 107 -6.70 10.72 0.91
CA TYR A 107 -7.40 11.73 1.71
C TYR A 107 -8.81 12.05 1.15
N HIS A 108 -8.97 11.96 -0.17
CA HIS A 108 -10.19 12.32 -0.88
C HIS A 108 -11.21 11.18 -1.01
N THR A 109 -10.83 9.95 -0.65
CA THR A 109 -11.73 8.78 -0.72
C THR A 109 -12.44 8.55 0.63
N GLU A 110 -13.75 8.27 0.58
CA GLU A 110 -14.57 7.97 1.76
C GLU A 110 -14.37 6.53 2.24
N ILE A 111 -13.12 6.19 2.62
CA ILE A 111 -12.79 4.86 3.16
C ILE A 111 -13.03 4.84 4.67
N PRO A 112 -13.91 3.97 5.20
CA PRO A 112 -14.11 3.83 6.64
C PRO A 112 -12.83 3.33 7.32
N ASN A 113 -12.53 3.84 8.52
CA ASN A 113 -11.33 3.50 9.29
C ASN A 113 -9.98 3.75 8.58
N ARG A 114 -9.93 4.60 7.55
CA ARG A 114 -8.72 4.92 6.76
C ARG A 114 -7.49 5.25 7.62
N LEU A 115 -7.64 6.12 8.62
CA LEU A 115 -6.53 6.53 9.47
C LEU A 115 -5.94 5.33 10.23
N GLN A 116 -6.81 4.46 10.75
CA GLN A 116 -6.40 3.25 11.44
C GLN A 116 -5.71 2.27 10.48
N LEU A 117 -6.28 2.04 9.29
CA LEU A 117 -5.68 1.19 8.26
C LEU A 117 -4.28 1.69 7.85
N ASN A 118 -4.15 2.98 7.54
CA ASN A 118 -2.87 3.56 7.16
C ASN A 118 -1.83 3.48 8.30
N THR A 119 -2.27 3.71 9.54
CA THR A 119 -1.39 3.57 10.71
C THR A 119 -0.92 2.13 10.88
N GLN A 120 -1.83 1.16 10.84
CA GLN A 120 -1.50 -0.27 10.94
C GLN A 120 -0.55 -0.72 9.83
N ILE A 121 -0.79 -0.27 8.60
CA ILE A 121 0.08 -0.53 7.45
C ILE A 121 1.49 0.00 7.71
N LEU A 122 1.61 1.25 8.15
CA LEU A 122 2.91 1.87 8.40
C LEU A 122 3.64 1.18 9.56
N GLU A 123 2.95 0.87 10.64
CA GLU A 123 3.51 0.14 11.79
C GLU A 123 4.00 -1.26 11.40
N THR A 124 3.23 -1.98 10.58
CA THR A 124 3.58 -3.30 10.04
C THR A 124 4.87 -3.21 9.21
N VAL A 125 4.95 -2.23 8.31
CA VAL A 125 6.13 -2.03 7.45
C VAL A 125 7.35 -1.57 8.25
N GLU A 126 7.18 -0.68 9.22
CA GLU A 126 8.26 -0.21 10.08
C GLU A 126 8.76 -1.34 11.02
N SER A 127 7.88 -2.26 11.44
CA SER A 127 8.26 -3.46 12.19
C SER A 127 9.18 -4.38 11.38
N MET A 128 8.95 -4.55 10.08
CA MET A 128 9.88 -5.29 9.21
C MET A 128 11.27 -4.65 9.19
N VAL A 129 11.37 -3.31 9.17
CA VAL A 129 12.67 -2.60 9.26
C VAL A 129 13.37 -2.88 10.60
N VAL A 130 12.62 -2.92 11.69
CA VAL A 130 13.16 -3.25 13.03
C VAL A 130 13.68 -4.68 13.06
N PHE A 131 12.91 -5.64 12.55
CA PHE A 131 13.34 -7.04 12.47
C PHE A 131 14.57 -7.23 11.58
N SER A 132 14.66 -6.53 10.45
CA SER A 132 15.86 -6.56 9.61
C SER A 132 17.10 -6.03 10.33
N LYS A 133 17.00 -4.91 11.05
CA LYS A 133 18.10 -4.37 11.86
C LYS A 133 18.52 -5.37 12.96
N ARG A 134 17.52 -6.01 13.58
CA ARG A 134 17.74 -7.03 14.61
C ARG A 134 18.45 -8.26 14.04
N ALA A 135 18.09 -8.71 12.84
CA ALA A 135 18.76 -9.80 12.15
C ALA A 135 20.23 -9.46 11.81
N ILE A 136 20.50 -8.25 11.32
CA ILE A 136 21.89 -7.80 11.06
C ILE A 136 22.72 -7.79 12.34
N ARG A 137 22.15 -7.33 13.46
CA ARG A 137 22.82 -7.40 14.76
C ARG A 137 23.05 -8.85 15.20
N ALA A 138 22.03 -9.70 15.07
CA ALA A 138 22.10 -11.12 15.41
C ALA A 138 23.20 -11.85 14.62
N ASN A 139 23.43 -11.46 13.36
CA ASN A 139 24.54 -11.98 12.57
C ASN A 139 25.92 -11.63 13.17
N ARG A 140 26.10 -10.37 13.61
CA ARG A 140 27.35 -9.93 14.29
C ARG A 140 27.59 -10.64 15.61
N ASP A 141 26.51 -10.95 16.33
CA ASP A 141 26.56 -11.62 17.63
C ASP A 141 26.57 -13.15 17.50
N TYR A 142 26.59 -13.70 16.27
CA TYR A 142 26.48 -15.14 15.97
C TYR A 142 25.24 -15.80 16.59
N ASN A 143 24.19 -15.01 16.79
CA ASN A 143 22.97 -15.41 17.48
C ASN A 143 21.91 -15.90 16.48
N TYR A 144 22.01 -17.18 16.12
CA TYR A 144 21.08 -17.79 15.17
C TYR A 144 19.61 -17.74 15.62
N ALA A 145 19.35 -17.83 16.93
CA ALA A 145 17.99 -17.84 17.46
C ALA A 145 17.32 -16.48 17.25
N LEU A 146 18.04 -15.39 17.51
CA LEU A 146 17.56 -14.03 17.28
C LEU A 146 17.41 -13.74 15.77
N TYR A 147 18.29 -14.28 14.93
CA TYR A 147 18.18 -14.18 13.48
C TYR A 147 16.92 -14.90 12.96
N LEU A 148 16.71 -16.15 13.37
CA LEU A 148 15.54 -16.95 13.00
C LEU A 148 14.24 -16.30 13.46
N ALA A 149 14.18 -15.82 14.72
CA ALA A 149 13.02 -15.11 15.24
C ALA A 149 12.75 -13.78 14.48
N SER A 150 13.78 -13.15 13.93
CA SER A 150 13.63 -11.96 13.07
C SER A 150 13.07 -12.33 11.71
N ALA A 151 13.52 -13.42 11.09
CA ALA A 151 12.98 -13.90 9.83
C ALA A 151 11.49 -14.28 9.97
N GLN A 152 11.14 -15.03 11.02
CA GLN A 152 9.74 -15.40 11.31
C GLN A 152 8.88 -14.18 11.63
N GLY A 153 9.42 -13.19 12.35
CA GLY A 153 8.76 -11.91 12.59
C GLY A 153 8.44 -11.18 11.28
N ILE A 154 9.42 -11.10 10.36
CA ILE A 154 9.21 -10.50 9.04
C ILE A 154 8.13 -11.25 8.25
N GLU A 155 8.17 -12.59 8.24
CA GLU A 155 7.16 -13.39 7.54
C GLU A 155 5.75 -13.12 8.08
N LYS A 156 5.59 -13.00 9.39
CA LYS A 156 4.31 -12.63 10.01
C LYS A 156 3.84 -11.26 9.54
N GLU A 157 4.71 -10.24 9.53
CA GLU A 157 4.36 -8.90 9.07
C GLU A 157 4.02 -8.86 7.57
N VAL A 158 4.66 -9.71 6.75
CA VAL A 158 4.33 -9.89 5.32
C VAL A 158 2.89 -10.37 5.15
N PHE A 159 2.46 -11.36 5.95
CA PHE A 159 1.07 -11.83 5.88
C PHE A 159 0.09 -10.76 6.34
N MET A 160 0.41 -10.05 7.42
CA MET A 160 -0.41 -8.93 7.93
C MET A 160 -0.57 -7.82 6.88
N ILE A 161 0.54 -7.37 6.27
CA ILE A 161 0.46 -6.30 5.25
C ILE A 161 -0.30 -6.76 4.00
N ASN A 162 -0.20 -8.04 3.63
CA ASN A 162 -0.96 -8.59 2.53
C ASN A 162 -2.47 -8.55 2.82
N GLU A 163 -2.90 -8.91 4.03
CA GLU A 163 -4.31 -8.78 4.44
C GLU A 163 -4.78 -7.32 4.44
N LEU A 164 -3.97 -6.40 4.98
CA LEU A 164 -4.27 -4.97 5.01
C LEU A 164 -4.38 -4.37 3.60
N LEU A 165 -3.50 -4.75 2.67
CA LEU A 165 -3.58 -4.31 1.28
C LEU A 165 -4.81 -4.86 0.56
N ASN A 166 -5.16 -6.12 0.78
CA ASN A 166 -6.39 -6.69 0.24
C ASN A 166 -7.63 -5.97 0.79
N SER A 167 -7.63 -5.60 2.07
CA SER A 167 -8.70 -4.81 2.68
C SER A 167 -8.80 -3.41 2.08
N LEU A 168 -7.66 -2.76 1.85
CA LEU A 168 -7.58 -1.45 1.21
C LEU A 168 -8.10 -1.52 -0.24
N GLU A 169 -7.68 -2.51 -1.00
CA GLU A 169 -8.12 -2.73 -2.38
C GLU A 169 -9.64 -2.94 -2.46
N ARG A 170 -10.21 -3.77 -1.59
CA ARG A 170 -11.66 -3.96 -1.52
C ARG A 170 -12.40 -2.67 -1.17
N SER A 171 -11.85 -1.88 -0.25
CA SER A 171 -12.47 -0.61 0.16
C SER A 171 -12.41 0.44 -0.96
N ILE A 172 -11.31 0.50 -1.70
CA ILE A 172 -11.18 1.35 -2.89
C ILE A 172 -12.20 0.93 -3.95
N ASN A 173 -12.29 -0.37 -4.26
CA ASN A 173 -13.22 -0.87 -5.26
C ASN A 173 -14.69 -0.63 -4.87
N ALA A 174 -15.05 -0.80 -3.59
CA ALA A 174 -16.41 -0.50 -3.11
C ALA A 174 -16.75 0.99 -3.26
N ASN A 175 -15.82 1.88 -2.92
CA ASN A 175 -16.01 3.32 -3.07
C ASN A 175 -16.17 3.75 -4.54
N ILE A 176 -15.43 3.13 -5.47
CA ILE A 176 -15.59 3.34 -6.92
C ILE A 176 -16.99 2.92 -7.37
N ILE A 177 -17.45 1.72 -6.97
CA ILE A 177 -18.78 1.21 -7.34
C ILE A 177 -19.90 2.12 -6.83
N GLU A 178 -19.81 2.59 -5.58
CA GLU A 178 -20.80 3.51 -5.00
C GLU A 178 -20.81 4.85 -5.76
N THR A 179 -19.64 5.39 -6.09
CA THR A 179 -19.50 6.64 -6.84
C THR A 179 -20.07 6.51 -8.25
N ASP A 180 -19.81 5.40 -8.94
CA ASP A 180 -20.32 5.13 -10.29
C ASP A 180 -21.85 4.93 -10.27
N ALA A 181 -22.39 4.20 -9.28
CA ALA A 181 -23.83 4.01 -9.13
C ALA A 181 -24.58 5.34 -8.87
N LEU A 182 -23.98 6.24 -8.09
CA LEU A 182 -24.54 7.58 -7.87
C LEU A 182 -24.56 8.41 -9.17
N LYS A 183 -23.53 8.28 -10.02
CA LYS A 183 -23.47 8.95 -11.34
C LYS A 183 -24.49 8.41 -12.34
N GLU A 184 -24.80 7.12 -12.31
CA GLU A 184 -25.84 6.53 -13.17
C GLU A 184 -27.28 6.90 -12.73
N SER A 185 -27.45 7.28 -11.46
CA SER A 185 -28.76 7.64 -10.89
C SER A 185 -29.19 9.11 -11.08
N LEU A 186 -28.30 9.96 -11.60
CA LEU A 186 -28.48 11.39 -11.84
C LEU A 186 -28.72 11.69 -13.33
#